data_AF-A0A2S4PJ14-F1
#
_entry.id   AF-A0A2S4PJ14-F1
#
_cell.length_a   1.000
_cell.length_b   1.000
_cell.length_c   1.000
_cell.angle_alpha   90.00
_cell.angle_beta   90.00
_cell.angle_gamma   90.00
#
_symmetry.space_group_name_H-M   'P 1'
#
loop_
_entity.id
_entity.type
_entity.pdbx_description
1 polymer ?
#
loop_
_entity_poly.entity_id
_entity_poly.type
_entity_poly.pdbx_seq_one_letter_code
_entity_poly.pdbx_strand_id
1 'polypeptide(L)' 'MKDYIQFNYPSQGGGKKRSQVKLRLVAKEAWDSVASEYFVKLFETMPARCQAVIAADGVPQST' A
#
# COMPACT_ATOMS: atom_id res chain seq x y z
N MET A 1 -0.91 -3.50 1.80
CA MET A 1 -0.86 -3.88 3.24
C MET A 1 -2.25 -4.15 3.81
N LYS A 2 -3.17 -3.17 3.79
CA LYS A 2 -4.58 -3.38 4.13
C LYS A 2 -5.18 -4.58 3.40
N ASP A 3 -4.89 -4.71 2.11
CA ASP A 3 -5.44 -5.79 1.27
C ASP A 3 -4.87 -7.16 1.62
N TYR A 4 -3.56 -7.25 1.91
CA TYR A 4 -2.92 -8.48 2.41
C TYR A 4 -3.54 -8.95 3.72
N ILE A 5 -3.77 -8.03 4.67
CA ILE A 5 -4.38 -8.36 5.97
C ILE A 5 -5.84 -8.79 5.78
N GLN A 6 -6.57 -8.10 4.92
CA GLN A 6 -7.97 -8.41 4.64
C GLN A 6 -8.13 -9.77 3.95
N PHE A 7 -7.20 -10.13 3.07
CA PHE A 7 -7.18 -11.41 2.37
C PHE A 7 -6.74 -12.58 3.28
N ASN A 8 -5.63 -12.42 4.01
CA ASN A 8 -5.04 -13.51 4.81
C ASN A 8 -5.65 -13.64 6.21
N TYR A 9 -6.28 -12.58 6.73
CA TYR A 9 -6.88 -12.56 8.07
C TYR A 9 -8.29 -11.93 8.05
N PRO A 10 -9.25 -12.54 7.33
CA PRO A 10 -10.58 -11.96 7.12
C PRO A 10 -11.36 -11.75 8.43
N SER A 11 -11.09 -12.53 9.47
CA SER A 11 -11.70 -12.39 10.80
C SER A 11 -11.18 -11.19 11.61
N GLN A 12 -10.14 -10.49 11.14
CA GLN A 12 -9.54 -9.33 11.81
C GLN A 12 -10.13 -7.98 11.33
N GLY A 13 -11.22 -8.02 10.56
CA GLY A 13 -11.88 -6.85 9.96
C GLY A 13 -12.79 -6.02 10.88
N GLY A 14 -12.97 -6.40 12.15
CA GLY A 14 -13.92 -5.72 13.05
C GLY A 14 -13.31 -5.30 14.39
N GLY A 15 -12.83 -4.06 14.48
CA GLY A 15 -12.82 -3.22 15.70
C GLY A 15 -12.10 -3.69 16.98
N LYS A 16 -11.61 -4.94 17.11
CA LYS A 16 -10.90 -5.38 18.31
C LYS A 16 -9.51 -4.75 18.35
N LYS A 17 -9.14 -4.13 19.49
CA LYS A 17 -7.79 -3.63 19.78
C LYS A 17 -6.78 -4.72 19.45
N ARG A 18 -6.12 -4.59 18.30
CA ARG A 18 -5.07 -5.51 17.85
C ARG A 18 -3.95 -5.42 18.89
N SER A 19 -3.39 -6.55 19.32
CA SER A 19 -2.13 -6.47 20.04
C SER A 19 -1.10 -5.88 19.08
N GLN A 20 -0.41 -4.82 19.51
CA GLN A 20 0.60 -4.14 18.70
C GLN A 20 1.64 -5.13 18.14
N VAL A 21 1.92 -6.19 18.90
CA VAL A 21 2.77 -7.32 18.51
C VAL A 21 2.23 -8.06 17.28
N LYS A 22 0.94 -8.41 17.25
CA LYS A 22 0.34 -9.09 16.09
C LYS A 22 0.30 -8.18 14.87
N LEU A 23 -0.03 -6.91 15.05
CA LEU A 23 -0.02 -5.95 13.94
C LEU A 23 1.39 -5.81 13.34
N ARG A 24 2.43 -5.76 14.19
CA ARG A 24 3.83 -5.67 13.74
C ARG A 24 4.27 -6.90 12.94
N LEU A 25 3.87 -8.09 13.36
CA LEU A 25 4.19 -9.34 12.64
C LEU A 25 3.54 -9.36 11.26
N VAL A 26 2.23 -9.16 11.22
CA VAL A 26 1.46 -9.12 9.97
C VAL A 26 1.96 -8.00 9.05
N ALA A 27 2.37 -6.88 9.63
CA ALA A 27 2.95 -5.78 8.88
C ALA A 27 4.26 -6.16 8.19
N LYS A 28 5.13 -6.85 8.92
CA LYS A 28 6.41 -7.33 8.41
C LYS A 28 6.20 -8.39 7.32
N GLU A 29 5.35 -9.37 7.55
CA GLU A 29 5.03 -10.41 6.55
C GLU A 29 4.48 -9.80 5.26
N ALA A 30 3.54 -8.86 5.37
CA ALA A 30 2.99 -8.16 4.21
C ALA A 30 4.09 -7.38 3.45
N TRP A 31 5.00 -6.73 4.16
CA TRP A 31 6.11 -6.00 3.56
C TRP A 31 7.10 -6.94 2.86
N ASP A 32 7.51 -8.02 3.53
CA ASP A 32 8.47 -9.00 3.02
C ASP A 32 7.91 -9.77 1.81
N SER A 33 6.58 -9.83 1.65
CA SER A 33 5.92 -10.45 0.48
C SER A 33 5.89 -9.59 -0.79
N VAL A 34 6.24 -8.29 -0.70
CA VAL A 34 6.23 -7.41 -1.87
C VAL A 34 7.47 -7.68 -2.73
N ALA A 35 7.25 -8.12 -3.97
CA ALA A 35 8.32 -8.36 -4.93
C ALA A 35 9.11 -7.07 -5.22
N SER A 36 10.43 -7.16 -5.34
CA SER A 36 11.28 -5.97 -5.56
C SER A 36 10.95 -5.25 -6.87
N GLU A 37 10.53 -6.00 -7.89
CA GLU A 37 10.11 -5.49 -9.20
C GLU A 37 8.88 -4.58 -9.10
N TYR A 38 8.03 -4.75 -8.08
CA TYR A 38 6.92 -3.85 -7.82
C TYR A 38 7.43 -2.42 -7.56
N PHE A 39 8.50 -2.27 -6.78
CA PHE A 39 9.06 -0.95 -6.47
C PHE A 39 9.72 -0.31 -7.69
N VAL A 40 10.42 -1.12 -8.52
CA VAL A 40 10.98 -0.62 -9.78
C VAL A 40 9.88 -0.06 -10.68
N LYS A 41 8.82 -0.83 -10.91
CA LYS A 41 7.66 -0.39 -11.69
C LYS A 41 6.98 0.84 -11.09
N LEU A 42 6.90 0.92 -9.75
CA LEU A 42 6.37 2.10 -9.08
C LEU A 42 7.21 3.36 -9.40
N PHE A 43 8.54 3.26 -9.37
CA PHE A 43 9.40 4.39 -9.74
C PHE A 43 9.29 4.74 -11.24
N GLU A 44 9.17 3.75 -12.10
CA GLU A 44 8.95 3.97 -13.55
C GLU A 44 7.66 4.74 -13.83
N THR A 45 6.65 4.69 -12.94
CA THR A 45 5.42 5.49 -13.09
C THR A 45 5.58 6.96 -12.69
N MET A 46 6.67 7.33 -12.01
CA MET A 46 6.82 8.69 -11.47
C MET A 46 6.80 9.80 -12.53
N PRO A 47 7.45 9.68 -13.70
CA PRO A 47 7.37 10.69 -14.74
C PRO A 47 5.91 10.96 -15.17
N ALA A 48 5.12 9.90 -15.38
CA ALA A 48 3.71 10.03 -15.75
C ALA A 48 2.87 10.71 -14.66
N ARG A 49 3.12 10.37 -13.39
CA ARG A 49 2.44 11.00 -12.24
C ARG A 49 2.79 12.49 -12.12
N CYS A 50 4.04 12.87 -12.36
CA CYS A 50 4.44 14.27 -12.37
C CYS A 50 3.77 15.04 -13.52
N GLN A 51 3.71 14.45 -14.72
CA GLN A 51 2.99 15.05 -15.85
C GLN A 51 1.50 15.22 -15.57
N ALA A 52 0.88 14.23 -14.91
CA ALA A 52 -0.52 14.31 -14.47
C ALA A 52 -0.75 15.48 -13.50
N VAL A 53 0.16 15.72 -12.55
CA VAL A 53 0.07 16.86 -11.63
C VAL A 53 0.24 18.19 -12.35
N ILE A 54 1.19 18.28 -13.29
CA ILE A 54 1.40 19.49 -14.11
C ILE A 54 0.13 19.80 -14.94
N ALA A 55 -0.42 18.79 -15.61
CA ALA A 55 -1.62 18.93 -16.42
C ALA A 55 -2.88 19.30 -15.61
N ALA A 56 -2.85 19.04 -14.30
CA ALA A 56 -3.91 19.41 -13.37
C ALA A 56 -3.68 20.77 -12.67
N ASP A 57 -2.68 21.55 -13.08
CA ASP A 57 -2.27 22.79 -12.40
C ASP A 57 -2.00 22.57 -10.89
N GLY A 58 -1.45 21.40 -10.55
CA GLY A 58 -1.17 21.02 -9.16
C GLY A 58 -2.37 20.48 -8.38
N VAL A 59 -3.57 20.39 -8.98
CA VAL A 59 -4.75 19.80 -8.34
C VAL A 59 -4.59 18.27 -8.26
N PRO A 60 -4.94 17.63 -7.14
CA PRO A 60 -4.89 16.17 -7.03
C PRO A 60 -5.75 15.51 -8.10
N GLN A 61 -5.13 14.72 -8.97
CA GLN A 61 -5.86 13.79 -9.81
C GLN A 61 -6.11 12.52 -8.99
N SER A 62 -7.37 12.28 -8.63
CA SER A 62 -7.79 10.97 -8.14
C SER A 62 -7.63 9.98 -9.29
N THR A 63 -6.74 9.01 -9.10
CA THR A 63 -6.61 7.83 -9.97
C THR A 63 -7.69 6.82 -9.64
#